data_AF-A0AA86NL04-F1
#
_entry.id   AF-A0AA86NL04-F1
#
_cell.length_a   1.000
_cell.length_b   1.000
_cell.length_c   1.000
_cell.angle_alpha   90.00
_cell.angle_beta   90.00
_cell.angle_gamma   90.00
#
_symmetry.space_group_name_H-M   'P 1'
#
loop_
_entity.id
_entity.type
_entity.pdbx_description
1 polymer ?
#
loop_
_entity_poly.entity_id
_entity_poly.type
_entity_poly.pdbx_seq_one_letter_code
_entity_poly.pdbx_strand_id
1 'polypeptide(L)'
;MLILLTQILSKDTFECRACKDGMQVIYDLLSEGAGNDLIHIALEEVCLMFPEGQWRDECDKFIVVEFDSIIKMLEADFPVETLCILMSACDYPLPPINAGCDFCILGFTIMYDIFEFDSETGLNAIEVALDYICFMFPEGETRTTCEQFINQEYDELVHYISHEFSPEAICNLVDACEGPDPVYKTECEFCRIFYQLALDMIDFDASIETIEELLEHICNIFESQATQKVCHIFVDKNYEKIIDALLSNYSTEVACEAFGACIA
;
A
#
# COMPACT_ATOMS: atom_id res chain seq x y z
N MET A 1 18.13 6.28 8.90
CA MET A 1 18.08 7.64 8.30
C MET A 1 17.35 8.57 9.28
N LEU A 2 17.96 8.95 10.40
CA LEU A 2 17.23 9.33 11.63
C LEU A 2 17.60 10.68 12.27
N ILE A 3 18.46 11.48 11.62
CA ILE A 3 19.05 12.71 12.22
C ILE A 3 18.67 13.99 11.43
N LEU A 4 17.99 13.84 10.29
CA LEU A 4 17.49 14.98 9.47
C LEU A 4 16.05 15.40 9.82
N LEU A 5 15.30 14.58 10.57
CA LEU A 5 13.88 14.80 10.89
C LEU A 5 13.62 15.99 11.83
N THR A 6 14.63 16.49 12.56
CA THR A 6 14.44 17.44 13.67
C THR A 6 14.54 18.93 13.30
N GLN A 7 14.47 19.31 12.02
CA GLN A 7 14.62 20.73 11.60
C GLN A 7 13.63 21.23 10.53
N ILE A 8 12.49 20.55 10.33
CA ILE A 8 11.27 21.19 9.82
C ILE A 8 10.28 21.21 10.98
N LEU A 9 9.75 22.39 11.35
CA LEU A 9 8.93 22.52 12.55
C LEU A 9 7.49 22.07 12.29
N SER A 10 7.18 20.81 12.57
CA SER A 10 5.87 20.46 13.13
C SER A 10 5.76 21.09 14.52
N LYS A 11 5.45 22.39 14.56
CA LYS A 11 4.75 22.92 15.72
C LYS A 11 3.35 22.33 15.63
N ASP A 12 3.03 21.36 16.49
CA ASP A 12 1.64 20.94 16.66
C ASP A 12 0.78 22.21 16.80
N THR A 13 -0.11 22.41 15.85
CA THR A 13 -1.06 23.52 15.82
C THR A 13 -2.04 23.37 16.99
N PHE A 14 -2.87 24.36 17.29
CA PHE A 14 -3.89 24.17 18.33
C PHE A 14 -4.86 23.06 17.91
N GLU A 15 -5.17 23.08 16.62
CA GLU A 15 -5.99 22.17 15.83
C GLU A 15 -5.44 20.74 15.87
N CYS A 16 -4.14 20.56 15.61
CA CYS A 16 -3.46 19.26 15.64
C CYS A 16 -3.49 18.60 17.03
N ARG A 17 -3.23 19.38 18.10
CA ARG A 17 -3.38 18.86 19.48
C ARG A 17 -4.84 18.54 19.81
N ALA A 18 -5.78 19.44 19.50
CA ALA A 18 -7.19 19.25 19.80
C ALA A 18 -7.74 17.99 19.12
N CYS A 19 -7.29 17.69 17.90
CA CYS A 19 -7.58 16.41 17.25
C CYS A 19 -6.94 15.23 17.98
N LYS A 20 -5.62 15.25 18.26
CA LYS A 20 -4.94 14.12 18.95
C LYS A 20 -5.58 13.80 20.30
N ASP A 21 -5.82 14.84 21.11
CA ASP A 21 -6.46 14.73 22.42
C ASP A 21 -7.91 14.19 22.30
N GLY A 22 -8.65 14.59 21.26
CA GLY A 22 -10.02 14.12 21.00
C GLY A 22 -10.09 12.67 20.49
N MET A 23 -9.23 12.30 19.54
CA MET A 23 -9.16 10.93 19.01
C MET A 23 -8.69 9.95 20.06
N GLN A 24 -7.77 10.33 20.96
CA GLN A 24 -7.38 9.48 22.09
C GLN A 24 -8.58 9.16 23.00
N VAL A 25 -9.49 10.12 23.26
CA VAL A 25 -10.71 9.86 24.05
C VAL A 25 -11.64 8.86 23.34
N ILE A 26 -11.71 8.88 22.01
CA ILE A 26 -12.48 7.90 21.23
C ILE A 26 -11.86 6.49 21.34
N TYR A 27 -10.53 6.38 21.22
CA TYR A 27 -9.82 5.11 21.40
C TYR A 27 -9.89 4.58 22.84
N ASP A 28 -9.79 5.45 23.85
CA ASP A 28 -9.94 5.06 25.25
C ASP A 28 -11.33 4.42 25.47
N LEU A 29 -12.40 5.06 24.96
CA LEU A 29 -13.78 4.52 25.03
C LEU A 29 -13.92 3.15 24.34
N LEU A 30 -13.37 2.99 23.13
CA LEU A 30 -13.35 1.70 22.42
C LEU A 30 -12.62 0.62 23.24
N SER A 31 -11.45 0.95 23.80
CA SER A 31 -10.64 0.01 24.59
C SER A 31 -11.30 -0.40 25.92
N GLU A 32 -12.12 0.49 26.51
CA GLU A 32 -12.95 0.18 27.68
C GLU A 32 -14.21 -0.65 27.34
N GLY A 33 -14.48 -0.90 26.06
CA GLY A 33 -15.65 -1.67 25.60
C GLY A 33 -16.93 -0.84 25.58
N ALA A 34 -16.84 0.44 25.25
CA ALA A 34 -18.02 1.28 24.99
C ALA A 34 -18.90 0.67 23.90
N GLY A 35 -20.22 0.65 24.12
CA GLY A 35 -21.18 0.30 23.08
C GLY A 35 -21.30 1.41 22.03
N ASN A 36 -21.67 1.05 20.81
CA ASN A 36 -21.80 1.95 19.66
C ASN A 36 -22.56 3.25 19.97
N ASP A 37 -23.64 3.20 20.75
CA ASP A 37 -24.40 4.38 21.20
C ASP A 37 -23.52 5.46 21.85
N LEU A 38 -22.52 5.07 22.64
CA LEU A 38 -21.61 5.99 23.34
C LEU A 38 -20.50 6.53 22.43
N ILE A 39 -20.05 5.74 21.45
CA ILE A 39 -19.06 6.15 20.46
C ILE A 39 -19.71 7.11 19.43
N HIS A 40 -20.97 6.87 19.06
CA HIS A 40 -21.77 7.80 18.25
C HIS A 40 -21.89 9.17 18.94
N ILE A 41 -22.25 9.19 20.23
CA ILE A 41 -22.30 10.44 21.02
C ILE A 41 -20.92 11.13 21.08
N ALA A 42 -19.83 10.37 21.25
CA ALA A 42 -18.48 10.94 21.25
C ALA A 42 -18.10 11.59 19.90
N LEU A 43 -18.59 11.04 18.78
CA LEU A 43 -18.44 11.61 17.44
C LEU A 43 -19.36 12.82 17.21
N GLU A 44 -20.60 12.79 17.68
CA GLU A 44 -21.53 13.95 17.64
C GLU A 44 -20.99 15.16 18.42
N GLU A 45 -20.31 14.94 19.56
CA GLU A 45 -19.66 16.00 20.32
C GLU A 45 -18.49 16.67 19.54
N VAL A 46 -17.87 15.99 18.57
CA VAL A 46 -16.90 16.62 17.65
C VAL A 46 -17.61 17.63 16.75
N CYS A 47 -18.82 17.33 16.27
CA CYS A 47 -19.60 18.25 15.45
C CYS A 47 -20.02 19.53 16.20
N LEU A 48 -20.13 19.47 17.54
CA LEU A 48 -20.36 20.64 18.39
C LEU A 48 -19.18 21.63 18.42
N MET A 49 -17.97 21.23 18.00
CA MET A 49 -16.82 22.13 17.86
C MET A 49 -16.99 23.13 16.70
N PHE A 50 -17.77 22.78 15.67
CA PHE A 50 -18.14 23.71 14.60
C PHE A 50 -19.24 24.67 15.07
N PRO A 51 -19.25 25.95 14.63
CA PRO A 51 -20.34 26.87 14.91
C PRO A 51 -21.69 26.39 14.36
N GLU A 52 -22.80 26.82 14.98
CA GLU A 52 -24.15 26.54 14.49
C GLU A 52 -24.36 27.00 13.03
N GLY A 53 -24.88 26.09 12.20
CA GLY A 53 -25.12 26.30 10.78
C GLY A 53 -24.54 25.17 9.92
N GLN A 54 -24.41 25.44 8.62
CA GLN A 54 -24.16 24.44 7.58
C GLN A 54 -23.05 23.42 7.90
N TRP A 55 -21.89 23.84 8.41
CA TRP A 55 -20.78 22.92 8.71
C TRP A 55 -21.08 21.94 9.85
N ARG A 56 -21.84 22.37 10.87
CA ARG A 56 -22.35 21.44 11.90
C ARG A 56 -23.42 20.53 11.30
N ASP A 57 -24.39 21.10 10.59
CA ASP A 57 -25.45 20.32 9.93
C ASP A 57 -24.87 19.25 8.99
N GLU A 58 -23.74 19.52 8.32
CA GLU A 58 -23.04 18.58 7.42
C GLU A 58 -22.20 17.55 8.19
N CYS A 59 -21.51 17.95 9.27
CA CYS A 59 -20.84 17.03 10.18
C CYS A 59 -21.82 16.02 10.82
N ASP A 60 -22.95 16.50 11.36
CA ASP A 60 -23.99 15.66 11.96
C ASP A 60 -24.52 14.61 10.96
N LYS A 61 -24.69 15.00 9.68
CA LYS A 61 -25.08 14.07 8.60
C LYS A 61 -23.96 13.08 8.26
N PHE A 62 -22.72 13.54 8.19
CA PHE A 62 -21.57 12.68 7.88
C PHE A 62 -21.39 11.59 8.93
N ILE A 63 -21.43 11.94 10.23
CA ILE A 63 -21.38 10.96 11.31
C ILE A 63 -22.53 9.95 11.21
N VAL A 64 -23.78 10.40 11.00
CA VAL A 64 -24.94 9.49 10.91
C VAL A 64 -24.92 8.58 9.67
N VAL A 65 -24.32 9.01 8.56
CA VAL A 65 -24.23 8.20 7.33
C VAL A 65 -23.05 7.23 7.38
N GLU A 66 -21.87 7.70 7.81
CA GLU A 66 -20.63 6.94 7.80
C GLU A 66 -20.31 6.25 9.14
N PHE A 67 -21.24 6.23 10.11
CA PHE A 67 -20.97 5.67 11.45
C PHE A 67 -20.41 4.24 11.40
N ASP A 68 -21.04 3.34 10.62
CA ASP A 68 -20.57 1.95 10.47
C ASP A 68 -19.21 1.86 9.72
N SER A 69 -18.86 2.85 8.91
CA SER A 69 -17.56 2.99 8.24
C SER A 69 -16.49 3.46 9.23
N ILE A 70 -16.83 4.46 10.04
CA ILE A 70 -15.99 5.06 11.09
C ILE A 70 -15.71 4.04 12.20
N ILE A 71 -16.70 3.27 12.63
CA ILE A 71 -16.49 2.20 13.62
C ILE A 71 -15.48 1.16 13.09
N LYS A 72 -15.62 0.66 11.86
CA LYS A 72 -14.65 -0.30 11.28
C LYS A 72 -13.23 0.28 11.18
N MET A 73 -13.12 1.57 10.84
CA MET A 73 -11.84 2.27 10.78
C MET A 73 -11.18 2.35 12.18
N LEU A 74 -11.96 2.67 13.20
CA LEU A 74 -11.47 2.74 14.58
C LEU A 74 -11.19 1.35 15.18
N GLU A 75 -11.98 0.33 14.82
CA GLU A 75 -11.75 -1.09 15.19
C GLU A 75 -10.46 -1.66 14.54
N ALA A 76 -9.95 -1.02 13.49
CA ALA A 76 -8.68 -1.34 12.84
C ALA A 76 -7.48 -0.52 13.37
N ASP A 77 -7.62 0.12 14.54
CA ASP A 77 -6.53 0.72 15.36
C ASP A 77 -5.63 1.74 14.60
N PHE A 78 -6.21 2.51 13.68
CA PHE A 78 -5.50 3.54 12.90
C PHE A 78 -4.73 4.53 13.80
N PRO A 79 -3.46 4.86 13.50
CA PRO A 79 -2.69 5.80 14.30
C PRO A 79 -3.34 7.18 14.44
N VAL A 80 -3.51 7.66 15.68
CA VAL A 80 -4.12 8.97 16.01
C VAL A 80 -3.46 10.15 15.28
N GLU A 81 -2.12 10.13 15.15
CA GLU A 81 -1.36 11.12 14.37
C GLU A 81 -1.89 11.21 12.93
N THR A 82 -2.15 10.06 12.32
CA THR A 82 -2.65 9.93 10.96
C THR A 82 -4.07 10.42 10.82
N LEU A 83 -5.00 10.02 11.70
CA LEU A 83 -6.38 10.47 11.59
C LEU A 83 -6.45 12.01 11.66
N CYS A 84 -5.56 12.64 12.43
CA CYS A 84 -5.42 14.09 12.49
C CYS A 84 -4.70 14.74 11.29
N ILE A 85 -3.80 14.01 10.61
CA ILE A 85 -3.27 14.37 9.28
C ILE A 85 -4.40 14.35 8.24
N LEU A 86 -5.21 13.30 8.20
CA LEU A 86 -6.27 13.11 7.19
C LEU A 86 -7.42 14.11 7.39
N MET A 87 -7.76 14.43 8.64
CA MET A 87 -8.66 15.54 9.01
C MET A 87 -8.06 16.94 8.73
N SER A 88 -6.83 17.03 8.18
CA SER A 88 -6.09 18.28 7.96
C SER A 88 -5.89 19.15 9.21
N ALA A 89 -5.97 18.54 10.40
CA ALA A 89 -5.72 19.21 11.68
C ALA A 89 -4.21 19.31 11.96
N CYS A 90 -3.44 18.31 11.53
CA CYS A 90 -1.98 18.26 11.59
C CYS A 90 -1.35 18.43 10.19
N ASP A 91 -0.24 19.18 10.13
CA ASP A 91 0.54 19.32 8.91
C ASP A 91 1.27 18.00 8.57
N TYR A 92 0.91 17.34 7.46
CA TYR A 92 1.74 16.27 6.91
C TYR A 92 3.08 16.84 6.41
N PRO A 93 4.23 16.17 6.63
CA PRO A 93 5.54 16.61 6.14
C PRO A 93 5.68 16.37 4.62
N LEU A 94 4.89 17.09 3.82
CA LEU A 94 4.82 16.93 2.37
C LEU A 94 6.16 17.32 1.68
N PRO A 95 6.68 16.49 0.75
CA PRO A 95 7.55 16.99 -0.30
C PRO A 95 6.75 17.94 -1.22
N PRO A 96 7.42 18.83 -1.99
CA PRO A 96 6.70 19.68 -2.95
C PRO A 96 6.04 18.81 -4.03
N ILE A 97 4.71 18.80 -4.09
CA ILE A 97 3.91 18.09 -5.10
C ILE A 97 3.91 18.92 -6.40
N ASN A 98 4.30 18.31 -7.53
CA ASN A 98 4.40 18.96 -8.84
C ASN A 98 3.67 18.19 -9.97
N ALA A 99 3.45 16.88 -9.82
CA ALA A 99 2.87 16.01 -10.84
C ALA A 99 2.00 14.88 -10.27
N GLY A 100 1.27 14.16 -11.15
CA GLY A 100 0.48 12.98 -10.78
C GLY A 100 1.31 11.82 -10.23
N CYS A 101 2.55 11.66 -10.71
CA CYS A 101 3.53 10.71 -10.17
C CYS A 101 3.80 10.96 -8.66
N ASP A 102 4.01 12.23 -8.27
CA ASP A 102 4.22 12.61 -6.86
C ASP A 102 3.00 12.25 -6.00
N PHE A 103 1.78 12.42 -6.55
CA PHE A 103 0.55 12.06 -5.86
C PHE A 103 0.38 10.54 -5.73
N CYS A 104 0.62 9.78 -6.81
CA CYS A 104 0.55 8.32 -6.78
C CYS A 104 1.50 7.74 -5.73
N ILE A 105 2.78 8.16 -5.74
CA ILE A 105 3.78 7.69 -4.80
C ILE A 105 3.39 8.06 -3.37
N LEU A 106 2.95 9.30 -3.13
CA LEU A 106 2.45 9.74 -1.82
C LEU A 106 1.27 8.88 -1.36
N GLY A 107 0.33 8.56 -2.25
CA GLY A 107 -0.86 7.79 -1.96
C GLY A 107 -0.58 6.34 -1.53
N PHE A 108 0.30 5.62 -2.22
CA PHE A 108 0.70 4.28 -1.81
C PHE A 108 1.71 4.28 -0.66
N THR A 109 2.51 5.34 -0.49
CA THR A 109 3.33 5.53 0.72
C THR A 109 2.42 5.67 1.94
N ILE A 110 1.39 6.53 1.86
CA ILE A 110 0.30 6.63 2.83
C ILE A 110 -0.29 5.25 3.11
N MET A 111 -0.62 4.47 2.07
CA MET A 111 -1.21 3.14 2.23
C MET A 111 -0.37 2.16 3.06
N TYR A 112 0.95 2.10 2.85
CA TYR A 112 1.82 1.21 3.63
C TYR A 112 2.16 1.78 5.02
N ASP A 113 2.47 3.09 5.12
CA ASP A 113 2.92 3.74 6.36
C ASP A 113 1.81 3.89 7.42
N ILE A 114 0.52 3.84 7.02
CA ILE A 114 -0.63 4.16 7.89
C ILE A 114 -1.39 2.93 8.34
N PHE A 115 -1.54 1.94 7.46
CA PHE A 115 -2.37 0.76 7.71
C PHE A 115 -1.54 -0.42 8.27
N GLU A 116 -0.26 -0.15 8.62
CA GLU A 116 0.78 -1.13 9.00
C GLU A 116 0.72 -2.41 8.15
N PHE A 117 0.52 -2.27 6.84
CA PHE A 117 0.09 -3.37 5.99
C PHE A 117 1.13 -4.51 5.97
N ASP A 118 0.71 -5.69 6.42
CA ASP A 118 1.36 -6.97 6.10
C ASP A 118 0.38 -7.95 5.42
N SER A 119 0.98 -8.97 4.79
CA SER A 119 0.28 -9.98 3.99
C SER A 119 -0.54 -11.00 4.82
N GLU A 120 -0.45 -10.98 6.16
CA GLU A 120 -1.26 -11.84 7.06
C GLU A 120 -2.47 -11.12 7.68
N THR A 121 -2.39 -9.81 7.89
CA THR A 121 -3.39 -9.01 8.63
C THR A 121 -4.10 -7.97 7.78
N GLY A 122 -3.41 -7.33 6.83
CA GLY A 122 -3.89 -6.13 6.16
C GLY A 122 -4.94 -6.35 5.07
N LEU A 123 -5.21 -7.59 4.65
CA LEU A 123 -6.08 -7.90 3.49
C LEU A 123 -7.50 -7.34 3.61
N ASN A 124 -8.08 -7.28 4.82
CA ASN A 124 -9.40 -6.67 5.05
C ASN A 124 -9.36 -5.13 5.08
N ALA A 125 -8.16 -4.53 5.13
CA ALA A 125 -7.94 -3.09 5.20
C ALA A 125 -7.53 -2.48 3.86
N ILE A 126 -7.01 -3.25 2.88
CA ILE A 126 -6.64 -2.70 1.56
C ILE A 126 -7.85 -2.09 0.85
N GLU A 127 -9.02 -2.73 0.91
CA GLU A 127 -10.27 -2.22 0.31
C GLU A 127 -10.61 -0.84 0.89
N VAL A 128 -10.56 -0.72 2.22
CA VAL A 128 -10.78 0.55 2.93
C VAL A 128 -9.70 1.57 2.58
N ALA A 129 -8.44 1.18 2.46
CA ALA A 129 -7.33 2.06 2.13
C ALA A 129 -7.41 2.63 0.71
N LEU A 130 -7.79 1.77 -0.25
CA LEU A 130 -7.96 2.11 -1.67
C LEU A 130 -9.19 2.98 -1.90
N ASP A 131 -10.32 2.74 -1.22
CA ASP A 131 -11.43 3.71 -1.27
C ASP A 131 -11.04 5.04 -0.60
N TYR A 132 -10.41 4.99 0.58
CA TYR A 132 -10.10 6.19 1.38
C TYR A 132 -9.14 7.18 0.68
N ILE A 133 -8.17 6.67 -0.10
CA ILE A 133 -7.16 7.49 -0.81
C ILE A 133 -7.81 8.59 -1.69
N CYS A 134 -9.03 8.38 -2.16
CA CYS A 134 -9.76 9.31 -3.02
C CYS A 134 -10.66 10.28 -2.26
N PHE A 135 -11.13 9.94 -1.06
CA PHE A 135 -11.83 10.88 -0.18
C PHE A 135 -10.93 12.06 0.26
N MET A 136 -9.60 11.89 0.20
CA MET A 136 -8.62 12.97 0.38
C MET A 136 -8.74 14.11 -0.66
N PHE A 137 -9.34 13.86 -1.83
CA PHE A 137 -9.68 14.92 -2.78
C PHE A 137 -11.04 15.55 -2.44
N PRO A 138 -11.25 16.86 -2.68
CA PRO A 138 -12.56 17.49 -2.57
C PRO A 138 -13.58 16.92 -3.58
N GLU A 139 -14.87 16.95 -3.24
CA GLU A 139 -15.94 16.57 -4.15
C GLU A 139 -15.88 17.31 -5.50
N GLY A 140 -16.00 16.54 -6.58
CA GLY A 140 -15.92 17.04 -7.95
C GLY A 140 -14.96 16.22 -8.82
N GLU A 141 -14.59 16.81 -9.95
CA GLU A 141 -13.89 16.13 -11.06
C GLU A 141 -12.61 15.39 -10.64
N THR A 142 -11.82 15.94 -9.70
CA THR A 142 -10.58 15.31 -9.23
C THR A 142 -10.83 14.10 -8.32
N ARG A 143 -11.76 14.18 -7.35
CA ARG A 143 -12.16 13.01 -6.55
C ARG A 143 -12.70 11.92 -7.48
N THR A 144 -13.63 12.27 -8.36
CA THR A 144 -14.20 11.33 -9.33
C THR A 144 -13.18 10.74 -10.31
N THR A 145 -12.09 11.45 -10.61
CA THR A 145 -10.96 10.89 -11.40
C THR A 145 -10.09 9.94 -10.56
N CYS A 146 -9.85 10.23 -9.29
CA CYS A 146 -9.18 9.30 -8.38
C CYS A 146 -10.01 8.04 -8.18
N GLU A 147 -11.30 8.18 -7.86
CA GLU A 147 -12.25 7.07 -7.70
C GLU A 147 -12.19 6.17 -8.94
N GLN A 148 -12.19 6.76 -10.14
CA GLN A 148 -12.05 6.03 -11.40
C GLN A 148 -10.69 5.36 -11.58
N PHE A 149 -9.57 5.98 -11.19
CA PHE A 149 -8.23 5.37 -11.25
C PHE A 149 -8.07 4.21 -10.27
N ILE A 150 -8.47 4.36 -9.01
CA ILE A 150 -8.33 3.29 -8.03
C ILE A 150 -9.28 2.14 -8.34
N ASN A 151 -10.53 2.40 -8.72
CA ASN A 151 -11.46 1.35 -9.20
C ASN A 151 -11.00 0.71 -10.54
N GLN A 152 -10.02 1.27 -11.24
CA GLN A 152 -9.43 0.69 -12.46
C GLN A 152 -8.24 -0.22 -12.13
N GLU A 153 -7.32 0.25 -11.29
CA GLU A 153 -6.08 -0.49 -10.97
C GLU A 153 -6.22 -1.42 -9.75
N TYR A 154 -7.36 -1.39 -9.04
CA TYR A 154 -7.61 -2.03 -7.73
C TYR A 154 -6.99 -3.41 -7.54
N ASP A 155 -7.26 -4.37 -8.42
CA ASP A 155 -6.75 -5.75 -8.26
C ASP A 155 -5.24 -5.83 -8.42
N GLU A 156 -4.67 -5.04 -9.33
CA GLU A 156 -3.22 -4.96 -9.50
C GLU A 156 -2.58 -4.28 -8.29
N LEU A 157 -3.17 -3.20 -7.78
CA LEU A 157 -2.78 -2.57 -6.53
C LEU A 157 -2.86 -3.55 -5.35
N VAL A 158 -3.96 -4.28 -5.18
CA VAL A 158 -4.12 -5.32 -4.14
C VAL A 158 -3.10 -6.44 -4.30
N HIS A 159 -2.76 -6.84 -5.53
CA HIS A 159 -1.78 -7.87 -5.83
C HIS A 159 -0.35 -7.38 -5.53
N TYR A 160 -0.05 -6.14 -5.89
CA TYR A 160 1.15 -5.38 -5.52
C TYR A 160 1.25 -5.19 -4.01
N ILE A 161 0.14 -5.00 -3.30
CA ILE A 161 0.14 -4.79 -1.84
C ILE A 161 0.28 -6.14 -1.11
N SER A 162 -0.60 -7.10 -1.39
CA SER A 162 -0.58 -8.45 -0.80
C SER A 162 0.67 -9.29 -1.13
N HIS A 163 1.46 -8.89 -2.15
CA HIS A 163 2.76 -9.50 -2.47
C HIS A 163 3.90 -8.47 -2.47
N GLU A 164 3.72 -7.33 -1.77
CA GLU A 164 4.77 -6.46 -1.21
C GLU A 164 5.62 -5.62 -2.22
N PHE A 165 5.03 -5.22 -3.33
CA PHE A 165 5.57 -4.32 -4.35
C PHE A 165 5.45 -2.85 -3.90
N SER A 166 6.60 -2.16 -3.83
CA SER A 166 6.73 -0.75 -3.43
C SER A 166 5.79 0.25 -4.15
N PRO A 167 5.44 1.39 -3.52
CA PRO A 167 4.74 2.53 -4.15
C PRO A 167 5.29 2.95 -5.52
N GLU A 168 6.61 2.95 -5.71
CA GLU A 168 7.22 3.33 -6.98
C GLU A 168 7.18 2.20 -8.01
N ALA A 169 7.19 0.93 -7.59
CA ALA A 169 6.86 -0.16 -8.50
C ALA A 169 5.42 0.00 -8.97
N ILE A 170 4.47 0.14 -8.04
CA ILE A 170 3.05 0.46 -8.29
C ILE A 170 2.92 1.62 -9.30
N CYS A 171 3.51 2.79 -9.03
CA CYS A 171 3.35 3.97 -9.87
C CYS A 171 4.06 3.91 -11.24
N ASN A 172 4.90 2.89 -11.50
CA ASN A 172 5.45 2.56 -12.81
C ASN A 172 4.84 1.27 -13.41
N LEU A 173 4.01 0.53 -12.66
CA LEU A 173 3.13 -0.56 -13.15
C LEU A 173 1.83 0.03 -13.74
N VAL A 174 1.35 1.14 -13.18
CA VAL A 174 0.09 1.83 -13.51
C VAL A 174 0.27 3.15 -14.29
N ASP A 175 1.44 3.34 -14.92
CA ASP A 175 1.81 4.51 -15.77
C ASP A 175 1.64 5.92 -15.14
N ALA A 176 1.41 6.03 -13.83
CA ALA A 176 1.29 7.31 -13.13
C ALA A 176 2.60 8.13 -13.12
N CYS A 177 3.73 7.46 -13.32
CA CYS A 177 5.05 8.02 -13.57
C CYS A 177 5.54 7.62 -14.96
N GLU A 178 6.14 8.55 -15.72
CA GLU A 178 6.82 8.22 -16.99
C GLU A 178 8.13 7.44 -16.72
N GLY A 179 7.98 6.13 -16.54
CA GLY A 179 9.05 5.14 -16.53
C GLY A 179 8.76 4.02 -17.54
N PRO A 180 9.75 3.16 -17.82
CA PRO A 180 9.55 1.99 -18.69
C PRO A 180 8.91 0.84 -17.89
N ASP A 181 7.90 0.21 -18.48
CA ASP A 181 6.95 -0.72 -17.89
C ASP A 181 7.53 -2.07 -17.36
N PRO A 182 6.73 -2.87 -16.61
CA PRO A 182 7.19 -4.09 -15.92
C PRO A 182 6.56 -5.40 -16.42
N VAL A 183 7.38 -6.47 -16.46
CA VAL A 183 7.10 -7.88 -16.81
C VAL A 183 5.88 -8.43 -16.08
N TYR A 184 5.82 -8.00 -14.84
CA TYR A 184 5.50 -8.89 -13.76
C TYR A 184 4.49 -8.25 -12.83
N LYS A 185 3.59 -9.07 -12.26
CA LYS A 185 2.56 -8.56 -11.37
C LYS A 185 2.58 -9.23 -10.01
N THR A 186 3.01 -10.49 -9.96
CA THR A 186 3.42 -11.14 -8.71
C THR A 186 4.81 -11.71 -8.77
N GLU A 187 5.39 -11.81 -7.58
CA GLU A 187 6.52 -12.68 -7.29
C GLU A 187 6.21 -14.15 -7.68
N CYS A 188 5.00 -14.65 -7.38
CA CYS A 188 4.50 -15.97 -7.82
C CYS A 188 4.39 -16.13 -9.35
N GLU A 189 3.82 -15.15 -10.05
CA GLU A 189 3.66 -15.22 -11.50
C GLU A 189 5.02 -15.23 -12.20
N PHE A 190 5.84 -14.23 -11.88
CA PHE A 190 7.16 -14.13 -12.49
C PHE A 190 8.08 -15.29 -12.09
N CYS A 191 7.93 -15.85 -10.89
CA CYS A 191 8.60 -17.10 -10.53
C CYS A 191 8.45 -18.16 -11.62
N ARG A 192 7.22 -18.36 -12.08
CA ARG A 192 6.90 -19.41 -13.06
C ARG A 192 7.43 -19.06 -14.45
N ILE A 193 7.34 -17.80 -14.86
CA ILE A 193 7.91 -17.31 -16.12
C ILE A 193 9.43 -17.47 -16.14
N PHE A 194 10.10 -16.99 -15.10
CA PHE A 194 11.55 -17.06 -14.92
C PHE A 194 12.05 -18.50 -14.90
N TYR A 195 11.48 -19.31 -14.02
CA TYR A 195 11.98 -20.64 -13.74
C TYR A 195 11.64 -21.62 -14.88
N GLN A 196 10.51 -21.45 -15.58
CA GLN A 196 10.26 -22.21 -16.80
C GLN A 196 11.22 -21.82 -17.92
N LEU A 197 11.57 -20.54 -18.07
CA LEU A 197 12.56 -20.13 -19.07
C LEU A 197 13.97 -20.64 -18.71
N ALA A 198 14.27 -20.83 -17.42
CA ALA A 198 15.45 -21.56 -16.97
C ALA A 198 15.39 -23.05 -17.33
N LEU A 199 14.27 -23.74 -17.09
CA LEU A 199 14.10 -25.15 -17.48
C LEU A 199 14.14 -25.38 -19.00
N ASP A 200 13.64 -24.44 -19.81
CA ASP A 200 13.61 -24.56 -21.27
C ASP A 200 14.99 -24.32 -21.92
N MET A 201 15.93 -23.75 -21.18
CA MET A 201 17.24 -23.30 -21.68
C MET A 201 18.46 -23.89 -20.95
N ILE A 202 18.26 -24.62 -19.85
CA ILE A 202 19.33 -25.29 -19.09
C ILE A 202 19.81 -26.58 -19.78
N ASP A 203 21.12 -26.77 -19.86
CA ASP A 203 21.74 -28.01 -20.35
C ASP A 203 21.69 -29.14 -19.29
N PHE A 204 21.53 -30.38 -19.74
CA PHE A 204 21.38 -31.56 -18.87
C PHE A 204 22.57 -31.82 -17.92
N ASP A 205 23.78 -31.41 -18.30
CA ASP A 205 25.01 -31.50 -17.50
C ASP A 205 25.50 -30.10 -17.05
N ALA A 206 24.59 -29.14 -16.84
CA ALA A 206 24.94 -27.77 -16.47
C ALA A 206 25.75 -27.69 -15.16
N SER A 207 26.90 -27.02 -15.22
CA SER A 207 27.61 -26.55 -14.03
C SER A 207 26.90 -25.33 -13.44
N ILE A 208 27.15 -25.02 -12.16
CA ILE A 208 26.61 -23.82 -11.51
C ILE A 208 26.96 -22.55 -12.32
N GLU A 209 28.22 -22.45 -12.76
CA GLU A 209 28.74 -21.37 -13.63
C GLU A 209 27.90 -21.18 -14.91
N THR A 210 27.43 -22.27 -15.54
CA THR A 210 26.55 -22.20 -16.72
C THR A 210 25.07 -21.96 -16.40
N ILE A 211 24.61 -22.24 -15.18
CA ILE A 211 23.25 -21.85 -14.75
C ILE A 211 23.21 -20.34 -14.49
N GLU A 212 24.25 -19.78 -13.86
CA GLU A 212 24.36 -18.35 -13.57
C GLU A 212 24.32 -17.49 -14.85
N GLU A 213 25.04 -17.89 -15.90
CA GLU A 213 24.96 -17.23 -17.23
C GLU A 213 23.55 -17.27 -17.84
N LEU A 214 22.78 -18.32 -17.57
CA LEU A 214 21.41 -18.46 -18.07
C LEU A 214 20.41 -17.57 -17.29
N LEU A 215 20.50 -17.53 -15.96
CA LEU A 215 19.61 -16.71 -15.13
C LEU A 215 19.73 -15.21 -15.50
N GLU A 216 20.95 -14.75 -15.77
CA GLU A 216 21.23 -13.40 -16.29
C GLU A 216 20.64 -13.20 -17.70
N HIS A 217 20.81 -14.16 -18.61
CA HIS A 217 20.24 -14.07 -19.95
C HIS A 217 18.70 -13.93 -19.93
N ILE A 218 18.03 -14.67 -19.05
CA ILE A 218 16.58 -14.62 -18.85
C ILE A 218 16.11 -13.21 -18.47
N CYS A 219 16.79 -12.52 -17.56
CA CYS A 219 16.40 -11.15 -17.21
C CYS A 219 16.66 -10.14 -18.32
N ASN A 220 17.67 -10.36 -19.16
CA ASN A 220 17.94 -9.50 -20.32
C ASN A 220 16.96 -9.72 -21.50
N ILE A 221 16.05 -10.69 -21.44
CA ILE A 221 15.02 -10.92 -22.48
C ILE A 221 13.84 -9.94 -22.35
N PHE A 222 13.54 -9.43 -21.15
CA PHE A 222 12.38 -8.58 -20.95
C PHE A 222 12.63 -7.13 -21.42
N GLU A 223 11.67 -6.52 -22.13
CA GLU A 223 11.97 -5.41 -23.07
C GLU A 223 12.05 -3.99 -22.46
N SER A 224 11.40 -3.73 -21.33
CA SER A 224 11.30 -2.41 -20.65
C SER A 224 12.01 -2.44 -19.28
N GLN A 225 12.63 -1.35 -18.78
CA GLN A 225 13.58 -1.50 -17.65
C GLN A 225 12.94 -1.96 -16.34
N ALA A 226 11.68 -1.58 -16.03
CA ALA A 226 11.05 -2.13 -14.84
C ALA A 226 10.77 -3.64 -15.00
N THR A 227 10.67 -4.17 -16.22
CA THR A 227 10.53 -5.63 -16.43
C THR A 227 11.74 -6.40 -15.94
N GLN A 228 12.92 -5.90 -16.30
CA GLN A 228 14.22 -6.40 -15.89
C GLN A 228 14.40 -6.20 -14.37
N LYS A 229 13.89 -5.06 -13.85
CA LYS A 229 13.91 -4.74 -12.40
C LYS A 229 13.11 -5.73 -11.55
N VAL A 230 11.87 -6.10 -11.89
CA VAL A 230 11.14 -7.19 -11.14
C VAL A 230 12.06 -8.39 -11.42
N CYS A 231 12.43 -8.71 -12.68
CA CYS A 231 13.15 -9.95 -12.98
C CYS A 231 14.26 -10.32 -11.98
N HIS A 232 15.29 -9.47 -11.82
CA HIS A 232 16.40 -9.78 -10.92
C HIS A 232 15.98 -9.92 -9.43
N ILE A 233 15.00 -9.16 -8.93
CA ILE A 233 14.54 -9.18 -7.53
C ILE A 233 14.15 -10.58 -7.06
N PHE A 234 13.37 -11.31 -7.87
CA PHE A 234 12.91 -12.63 -7.48
C PHE A 234 13.98 -13.71 -7.67
N VAL A 235 14.91 -13.55 -8.65
CA VAL A 235 16.07 -14.46 -8.76
C VAL A 235 16.86 -14.39 -7.46
N ASP A 236 17.15 -13.17 -7.02
CA ASP A 236 17.92 -12.91 -5.81
C ASP A 236 17.20 -13.43 -4.54
N LYS A 237 15.87 -13.23 -4.43
CA LYS A 237 15.07 -13.76 -3.31
C LYS A 237 15.14 -15.29 -3.21
N ASN A 238 15.38 -15.99 -4.32
CA ASN A 238 15.24 -17.44 -4.41
C ASN A 238 16.48 -18.19 -4.88
N TYR A 239 17.62 -17.55 -5.11
CA TYR A 239 18.80 -18.14 -5.78
C TYR A 239 19.19 -19.55 -5.28
N GLU A 240 19.41 -19.77 -3.98
CA GLU A 240 19.80 -21.11 -3.48
C GLU A 240 18.73 -22.16 -3.78
N LYS A 241 17.46 -21.75 -3.68
CA LYS A 241 16.31 -22.59 -3.98
C LYS A 241 16.16 -22.83 -5.49
N ILE A 242 16.47 -21.84 -6.32
CA ILE A 242 16.49 -21.95 -7.79
C ILE A 242 17.61 -22.90 -8.23
N ILE A 243 18.81 -22.79 -7.67
CA ILE A 243 19.94 -23.68 -7.98
C ILE A 243 19.67 -25.11 -7.48
N ASP A 244 19.14 -25.29 -6.26
CA ASP A 244 18.70 -26.62 -5.80
C ASP A 244 17.59 -27.18 -6.68
N ALA A 245 16.58 -26.37 -7.01
CA ALA A 245 15.46 -26.78 -7.85
C ALA A 245 15.91 -27.17 -9.26
N LEU A 246 16.81 -26.41 -9.90
CA LEU A 246 17.33 -26.73 -11.23
C LEU A 246 18.23 -27.97 -11.20
N LEU A 247 19.16 -28.08 -10.25
CA LEU A 247 20.05 -29.25 -10.12
C LEU A 247 19.32 -30.53 -9.66
N SER A 248 18.26 -30.39 -8.87
CA SER A 248 17.37 -31.49 -8.45
C SER A 248 16.22 -31.74 -9.45
N ASN A 249 16.13 -30.94 -10.54
CA ASN A 249 15.07 -30.97 -11.53
C ASN A 249 13.66 -30.97 -10.90
N TYR A 250 13.41 -30.06 -9.96
CA TYR A 250 12.05 -29.72 -9.53
C TYR A 250 11.29 -29.11 -10.71
N SER A 251 10.01 -29.45 -10.83
CA SER A 251 9.13 -28.70 -11.74
C SER A 251 8.88 -27.30 -11.18
N THR A 252 8.47 -26.41 -12.08
CA THR A 252 8.21 -24.99 -11.83
C THR A 252 7.26 -24.74 -10.64
N GLU A 253 6.35 -25.65 -10.36
CA GLU A 253 5.42 -25.58 -9.23
C GLU A 253 6.14 -25.80 -7.89
N VAL A 254 6.83 -26.93 -7.73
CA VAL A 254 7.56 -27.30 -6.50
C VAL A 254 8.68 -26.29 -6.21
N ALA A 255 9.30 -25.76 -7.26
CA ALA A 255 10.19 -24.62 -7.18
C ALA A 255 9.45 -23.40 -6.57
N CYS A 256 8.44 -22.85 -7.23
CA CYS A 256 7.77 -21.63 -6.79
C CYS A 256 7.06 -21.72 -5.43
N GLU A 257 6.63 -22.90 -5.01
CA GLU A 257 6.10 -23.18 -3.66
C GLU A 257 7.21 -23.20 -2.60
N ALA A 258 8.33 -23.91 -2.83
CA ALA A 258 9.49 -23.86 -1.93
C ALA A 258 10.09 -22.45 -1.82
N PHE A 259 9.91 -21.65 -2.87
CA PHE A 259 10.35 -20.25 -2.93
C PHE A 259 9.56 -19.36 -1.97
N GLY A 260 8.31 -19.69 -1.65
CA GLY A 260 7.41 -18.81 -0.90
C GLY A 260 6.93 -17.61 -1.72
N ALA A 261 7.39 -17.50 -2.97
CA ALA A 261 6.83 -16.61 -3.98
C ALA A 261 5.38 -17.02 -4.27
N CYS A 262 5.10 -18.33 -4.34
CA CYS A 262 3.76 -18.90 -4.30
C CYS A 262 3.53 -19.63 -2.97
N ILE A 263 2.28 -19.65 -2.51
CA ILE A 263 1.83 -20.43 -1.35
C ILE A 263 1.60 -21.90 -1.78
N ALA A 264 1.86 -22.84 -0.86
CA ALA A 264 1.73 -24.30 -1.04
C ALA A 264 0.40 -24.90 -0.50
#